data_AF-A0A7C3PT16-F1
#
_entry.id   AF-A0A7C3PT16-F1
#
_cell.length_a   1.000
_cell.length_b   1.000
_cell.length_c   1.000
_cell.angle_alpha   90.00
_cell.angle_beta   90.00
_cell.angle_gamma   90.00
#
_symmetry.space_group_name_H-M   'P 1'
#
loop_
_entity.id
_entity.type
_entity.pdbx_description
1 polymer ?
#
loop_
_entity_poly.entity_id
_entity_poly.type
_entity_poly.pdbx_seq_one_letter_code
_entity_poly.pdbx_strand_id
1 'polypeptide(L)'
;MLRKSSLLTQLTQWVTSLHPAQFWLAVVLASVLPISVGTVAFLHLLQVVEFPSCRTSAWTAEATSARLHCAEQLAKKQTFDGLKSAIEIANSIPGDDPYRKTSDRFIDQWSRDLLRLAEGAFQAGELDRAEEMVQAIPLQSEIQPQAEKQLANWQALWRQAESIYADAQQSIVDQRWSEALANARKLLYLGNTHWETTKYQELAEELRLAKEASEQAEKAKKEKDAKQAVPDLATQWKRKQDMEMANHLRKAYALAKMNNSDSLREAIVEAQMVLTDAPQYGEAQQAIATWRQQVEVLEDRPYLTRAMKLAERGDRDSLQAAISEASLIPPGRALYGEARNRIEQWMLQVNQLQISIETPAQIPPSAPPVSNPVQPPQPELLPVDQSADQRPAPLPIDPIPR
;
A
#
# COMPACT_ATOMS: atom_id res chain seq x y z
N MET A 1 23.25 -23.30 -82.30
CA MET A 1 22.39 -22.66 -83.32
C MET A 1 21.06 -22.28 -82.67
N LEU A 2 20.62 -21.05 -82.92
CA LEU A 2 19.67 -20.25 -82.13
C LEU A 2 18.21 -20.67 -82.33
N ARG A 3 17.46 -20.87 -81.23
CA ARG A 3 15.98 -20.90 -81.23
C ARG A 3 15.46 -20.14 -79.99
N LYS A 4 15.65 -18.81 -80.00
CA LYS A 4 15.09 -17.88 -79.01
C LYS A 4 14.56 -16.64 -79.73
N SER A 5 13.41 -16.76 -80.38
CA SER A 5 12.70 -15.59 -80.95
C SER A 5 11.26 -15.92 -81.36
N SER A 6 10.46 -16.54 -80.47
CA SER A 6 9.04 -16.82 -80.76
C SER A 6 8.06 -16.48 -79.63
N LEU A 7 8.52 -16.28 -78.39
CA LEU A 7 7.61 -15.99 -77.26
C LEU A 7 7.37 -14.49 -77.04
N LEU A 8 8.34 -13.63 -77.36
CA LEU A 8 8.20 -12.18 -77.21
C LEU A 8 7.25 -11.56 -78.24
N THR A 9 7.10 -12.17 -79.42
CA THR A 9 6.18 -11.74 -80.47
C THR A 9 4.74 -12.19 -80.26
N GLN A 10 4.49 -13.25 -79.48
CA GLN A 10 3.13 -13.66 -79.13
C GLN A 10 2.54 -12.81 -77.98
N LEU A 11 3.38 -12.36 -77.04
CA LEU A 11 2.93 -11.51 -75.94
C LEU A 11 2.52 -10.10 -76.40
N THR A 12 3.16 -9.55 -77.43
CA THR A 12 2.81 -8.22 -77.96
C THR A 12 1.51 -8.21 -78.78
N GLN A 13 1.10 -9.34 -79.34
CA GLN A 13 -0.19 -9.46 -80.05
C GLN A 13 -1.40 -9.61 -79.11
N TRP A 14 -1.20 -10.12 -77.89
CA TRP A 14 -2.29 -10.28 -76.92
C TRP A 14 -2.68 -8.95 -76.25
N VAL A 15 -1.69 -8.10 -75.96
CA VAL A 15 -1.87 -6.81 -75.26
C VAL A 15 -2.64 -5.78 -76.11
N THR A 16 -2.60 -5.88 -77.44
CA THR A 16 -3.31 -4.95 -78.33
C THR A 16 -4.77 -5.33 -78.63
N SER A 17 -5.27 -6.47 -78.12
CA SER A 17 -6.62 -6.96 -78.40
C SER A 17 -7.66 -6.70 -77.29
N LEU A 18 -7.22 -6.19 -76.13
CA LEU A 18 -8.10 -5.90 -75.00
C LEU A 18 -8.54 -4.42 -75.02
N HIS A 19 -9.85 -4.17 -75.00
CA HIS A 19 -10.39 -2.82 -74.93
C HIS A 19 -9.86 -2.10 -73.67
N PRO A 20 -9.58 -0.79 -73.73
CA PRO A 20 -8.94 -0.04 -72.65
C PRO A 20 -9.70 -0.16 -71.31
N ALA A 21 -11.02 -0.33 -71.34
CA ALA A 21 -11.84 -0.56 -70.16
C ALA A 21 -11.53 -1.88 -69.44
N GLN A 22 -11.24 -2.97 -70.16
CA GLN A 22 -10.93 -4.28 -69.58
C GLN A 22 -9.52 -4.33 -69.00
N PHE A 23 -8.58 -3.59 -69.59
CA PHE A 23 -7.23 -3.44 -69.05
C PHE A 23 -7.25 -2.71 -67.70
N TRP A 24 -7.97 -1.58 -67.60
CA TRP A 24 -8.10 -0.86 -66.33
C TRP A 24 -8.85 -1.65 -65.26
N LEU A 25 -9.85 -2.45 -65.64
CA LEU A 25 -10.58 -3.32 -64.71
C LEU A 25 -9.69 -4.43 -64.13
N ALA A 26 -8.82 -5.03 -64.96
CA ALA A 26 -7.83 -6.01 -64.50
C ALA A 26 -6.76 -5.38 -63.58
N VAL A 27 -6.32 -4.15 -63.89
CA VAL A 27 -5.36 -3.40 -63.04
C VAL A 27 -5.98 -3.04 -61.68
N VAL A 28 -7.24 -2.63 -61.65
CA VAL A 28 -7.97 -2.35 -60.39
C VAL A 28 -8.17 -3.63 -59.58
N LEU A 29 -8.57 -4.74 -60.21
CA LEU A 29 -8.72 -6.03 -59.51
C LEU A 29 -7.39 -6.54 -58.93
N ALA A 30 -6.31 -6.45 -59.71
CA ALA A 30 -4.97 -6.90 -59.31
C ALA A 30 -4.31 -6.01 -58.25
N SER A 31 -4.74 -4.75 -58.11
CA SER A 31 -4.24 -3.83 -57.07
C SER A 31 -5.06 -3.90 -55.78
N VAL A 32 -6.37 -4.21 -55.85
CA VAL A 32 -7.24 -4.30 -54.67
C VAL A 32 -7.09 -5.64 -53.92
N LEU A 33 -6.79 -6.74 -54.62
CA LEU A 33 -6.59 -8.05 -54.00
C LEU A 33 -5.40 -8.14 -53.00
N PRO A 34 -4.19 -7.63 -53.30
CA PRO A 34 -3.07 -7.66 -52.34
C PRO A 34 -3.26 -6.77 -51.12
N ILE A 35 -4.04 -5.68 -51.25
CA ILE A 35 -4.36 -4.80 -50.11
C ILE A 35 -5.29 -5.50 -49.13
N SER A 36 -6.21 -6.35 -49.60
CA SER A 36 -7.19 -7.04 -48.74
C SER A 36 -6.61 -8.17 -47.88
N VAL A 37 -5.61 -8.91 -48.36
CA VAL A 37 -4.98 -9.98 -47.55
C VAL A 37 -4.00 -9.37 -46.53
N GLY A 38 -3.30 -8.31 -46.92
CA GLY A 38 -2.40 -7.58 -46.03
C GLY A 38 -3.11 -6.91 -44.85
N THR A 39 -4.30 -6.35 -45.06
CA THR A 39 -5.09 -5.73 -43.99
C THR A 39 -5.65 -6.75 -43.01
N VAL A 40 -6.08 -7.94 -43.43
CA VAL A 40 -6.55 -8.99 -42.51
C VAL A 40 -5.40 -9.52 -41.64
N ALA A 41 -4.22 -9.74 -42.23
CA ALA A 41 -3.03 -10.13 -41.46
C ALA A 41 -2.56 -9.03 -40.50
N PHE A 42 -2.59 -7.77 -40.94
CA PHE A 42 -2.23 -6.61 -40.12
C PHE A 42 -3.25 -6.34 -39.00
N LEU A 43 -4.55 -6.55 -39.24
CA LEU A 43 -5.60 -6.46 -38.22
C LEU A 43 -5.51 -7.62 -37.21
N HIS A 44 -5.13 -8.83 -37.64
CA HIS A 44 -4.84 -9.94 -36.72
C HIS A 44 -3.56 -9.72 -35.90
N LEU A 45 -2.56 -9.00 -36.42
CA LEU A 45 -1.37 -8.60 -35.65
C LEU A 45 -1.64 -7.42 -34.71
N LEU A 46 -2.64 -6.59 -35.01
CA LEU A 46 -3.11 -5.49 -34.16
C LEU A 46 -4.22 -5.91 -33.18
N GLN A 47 -4.68 -7.16 -33.23
CA GLN A 47 -5.36 -7.77 -32.09
C GLN A 47 -4.32 -7.95 -30.99
N VAL A 48 -4.12 -6.89 -30.22
CA VAL A 48 -3.63 -7.00 -28.84
C VAL A 48 -4.50 -8.07 -28.21
N VAL A 49 -3.94 -9.27 -28.01
CA VAL A 49 -4.55 -10.25 -27.12
C VAL A 49 -4.70 -9.50 -25.81
N GLU A 50 -5.93 -9.06 -25.51
CA GLU A 50 -6.28 -8.58 -24.19
C GLU A 50 -5.94 -9.74 -23.26
N PHE A 51 -4.77 -9.67 -22.60
CA PHE A 51 -4.37 -10.70 -21.66
C PHE A 51 -5.56 -10.85 -20.70
N PRO A 52 -6.15 -12.06 -20.59
CA PRO A 52 -7.32 -12.25 -19.77
C PRO A 52 -7.00 -11.73 -18.38
N SER A 53 -7.83 -10.80 -17.91
CA SER A 53 -7.67 -10.18 -16.59
C SER A 53 -7.24 -11.26 -15.60
N CYS A 54 -6.08 -11.07 -14.94
CA CYS A 54 -5.41 -12.10 -14.14
C CYS A 54 -6.37 -12.83 -13.16
N ARG A 55 -7.46 -12.17 -12.76
CA ARG A 55 -8.55 -12.73 -11.95
C ARG A 55 -9.23 -13.96 -12.54
N THR A 56 -9.45 -14.03 -13.86
CA THR A 56 -10.12 -15.17 -14.51
C THR A 56 -9.12 -16.23 -14.97
N SER A 57 -7.96 -15.80 -15.45
CA SER A 57 -6.92 -16.67 -16.00
C SER A 57 -6.09 -17.41 -14.96
N ALA A 58 -5.92 -16.87 -13.75
CA ALA A 58 -5.16 -17.53 -12.70
C ALA A 58 -5.76 -18.88 -12.26
N TRP A 59 -7.09 -18.98 -12.20
CA TRP A 59 -7.76 -20.21 -11.78
C TRP A 59 -7.82 -21.26 -12.90
N THR A 60 -7.71 -20.83 -14.17
CA THR A 60 -7.77 -21.71 -15.35
C THR A 60 -6.40 -22.04 -15.94
N ALA A 61 -5.32 -21.41 -15.47
CA ALA A 61 -3.98 -21.68 -15.98
C ALA A 61 -3.53 -23.10 -15.61
N GLU A 62 -3.01 -23.84 -16.59
CA GLU A 62 -2.49 -25.20 -16.38
C GLU A 62 -1.17 -25.20 -15.59
N ALA A 63 -0.33 -24.16 -15.78
CA ALA A 63 0.96 -24.05 -15.10
C ALA A 63 0.87 -23.26 -13.79
N THR A 64 1.36 -23.83 -12.68
CA THR A 64 1.44 -23.17 -11.36
C THR A 64 2.25 -21.87 -11.40
N SER A 65 3.30 -21.80 -12.23
CA SER A 65 4.09 -20.59 -12.44
C SER A 65 3.26 -19.41 -12.98
N ALA A 66 2.34 -19.67 -13.91
CA ALA A 66 1.44 -18.65 -14.45
C ALA A 66 0.42 -18.18 -13.40
N ARG A 67 -0.06 -19.08 -12.53
CA ARG A 67 -0.93 -18.72 -11.40
C ARG A 67 -0.23 -17.79 -10.41
N LEU A 68 0.99 -18.15 -10.02
CA LEU A 68 1.81 -17.35 -9.11
C LEU A 68 2.16 -15.98 -9.69
N HIS A 69 2.49 -15.92 -10.98
CA HIS A 69 2.72 -14.63 -11.65
C HIS A 69 1.46 -13.75 -11.60
N CYS A 70 0.28 -14.30 -11.90
CA CYS A 70 -0.97 -13.57 -11.80
C CYS A 70 -1.25 -13.09 -10.37
N ALA A 71 -1.01 -13.93 -9.35
CA ALA A 71 -1.15 -13.58 -7.95
C ALA A 71 -0.23 -12.40 -7.59
N GLU A 72 1.03 -12.43 -8.03
CA GLU A 72 1.98 -11.34 -7.80
C GLU A 72 1.52 -10.01 -8.41
N GLN A 73 1.00 -10.02 -9.64
CA GLN A 73 0.48 -8.81 -10.30
C GLN A 73 -0.75 -8.24 -9.56
N LEU A 74 -1.55 -9.09 -8.92
CA LEU A 74 -2.65 -8.66 -8.05
C LEU A 74 -2.12 -8.06 -6.74
N ALA A 75 -1.14 -8.70 -6.10
CA ALA A 75 -0.50 -8.22 -4.87
C ALA A 75 0.24 -6.88 -5.07
N LYS A 76 0.84 -6.65 -6.24
CA LYS A 76 1.47 -5.37 -6.62
C LYS A 76 0.51 -4.20 -6.64
N LYS A 77 -0.82 -4.43 -6.65
CA LYS A 77 -1.78 -3.34 -6.49
C LYS A 77 -1.79 -2.78 -5.06
N GLN A 78 -1.29 -3.53 -4.07
CA GLN A 78 -1.27 -3.16 -2.65
C GLN A 78 -2.65 -2.70 -2.16
N THR A 79 -3.69 -3.41 -2.61
CA THR A 79 -5.08 -3.21 -2.21
C THR A 79 -5.57 -4.44 -1.48
N PHE A 80 -6.60 -4.28 -0.64
CA PHE A 80 -7.23 -5.40 0.05
C PHE A 80 -7.60 -6.53 -0.91
N ASP A 81 -8.37 -6.23 -1.97
CA ASP A 81 -8.80 -7.22 -2.95
C ASP A 81 -7.62 -7.88 -3.68
N GLY A 82 -6.60 -7.10 -4.02
CA GLY A 82 -5.41 -7.59 -4.72
C GLY A 82 -4.61 -8.57 -3.88
N LEU A 83 -4.33 -8.22 -2.62
CA LEU A 83 -3.59 -9.06 -1.69
C LEU A 83 -4.38 -10.30 -1.28
N LYS A 84 -5.67 -10.13 -0.94
CA LYS A 84 -6.57 -11.25 -0.63
C LYS A 84 -6.62 -12.26 -1.77
N SER A 85 -6.87 -11.79 -3.00
CA SER A 85 -6.92 -12.69 -4.17
C SER A 85 -5.57 -13.37 -4.43
N ALA A 86 -4.46 -12.65 -4.24
CA ALA A 86 -3.13 -13.21 -4.41
C ALA A 86 -2.87 -14.35 -3.40
N ILE A 87 -3.18 -14.12 -2.13
CA ILE A 87 -3.06 -15.11 -1.05
C ILE A 87 -3.94 -16.33 -1.34
N GLU A 88 -5.19 -16.13 -1.78
CA GLU A 88 -6.10 -17.23 -2.13
C GLU A 88 -5.52 -18.11 -3.24
N ILE A 89 -4.98 -17.51 -4.31
CA ILE A 89 -4.36 -18.25 -5.41
C ILE A 89 -3.14 -19.02 -4.90
N ALA A 90 -2.25 -18.39 -4.14
CA ALA A 90 -1.07 -19.04 -3.58
C ALA A 90 -1.46 -20.19 -2.64
N ASN A 91 -2.45 -19.98 -1.77
CA ASN A 91 -2.90 -21.00 -0.83
C ASN A 91 -3.61 -22.19 -1.49
N SER A 92 -4.14 -22.00 -2.70
CA SER A 92 -4.75 -23.09 -3.48
C SER A 92 -3.73 -24.09 -4.06
N ILE A 93 -2.43 -23.78 -4.00
CA ILE A 93 -1.37 -24.64 -4.55
C ILE A 93 -1.20 -25.89 -3.68
N PRO A 94 -1.30 -27.10 -4.27
CA PRO A 94 -1.14 -28.35 -3.53
C PRO A 94 0.18 -28.46 -2.77
N GLY A 95 0.17 -29.22 -1.68
CA GLY A 95 1.36 -29.39 -0.81
C GLY A 95 2.52 -30.13 -1.48
N ASP A 96 2.24 -30.96 -2.49
CA ASP A 96 3.19 -31.74 -3.29
C ASP A 96 3.72 -30.98 -4.53
N ASP A 97 3.18 -29.79 -4.82
CA ASP A 97 3.62 -28.97 -5.95
C ASP A 97 5.05 -28.42 -5.73
N PRO A 98 5.94 -28.44 -6.76
CA PRO A 98 7.30 -27.90 -6.65
C PRO A 98 7.38 -26.43 -6.19
N TYR A 99 6.35 -25.64 -6.46
CA TYR A 99 6.26 -24.23 -6.07
C TYR A 99 5.69 -24.00 -4.67
N ARG A 100 5.32 -25.05 -3.93
CA ARG A 100 4.70 -24.91 -2.61
C ARG A 100 5.48 -24.02 -1.65
N LYS A 101 6.78 -24.25 -1.50
CA LYS A 101 7.65 -23.42 -0.64
C LYS A 101 7.73 -21.95 -1.08
N THR A 102 7.64 -21.68 -2.38
CA THR A 102 7.60 -20.32 -2.90
C THR A 102 6.25 -19.68 -2.61
N SER A 103 5.18 -20.45 -2.76
CA SER A 103 3.83 -20.04 -2.41
C SER A 103 3.70 -19.64 -0.94
N ASP A 104 4.22 -20.46 -0.02
CA ASP A 104 4.18 -20.18 1.42
C ASP A 104 4.88 -18.85 1.76
N ARG A 105 6.06 -18.61 1.18
CA ARG A 105 6.77 -17.33 1.34
C ARG A 105 5.96 -16.13 0.85
N PHE A 106 5.23 -16.28 -0.27
CA PHE A 106 4.35 -15.24 -0.78
C PHE A 106 3.13 -15.03 0.10
N ILE A 107 2.51 -16.09 0.60
CA ILE A 107 1.41 -16.00 1.57
C ILE A 107 1.87 -15.20 2.79
N ASP A 108 3.02 -15.52 3.36
CA ASP A 108 3.54 -14.79 4.52
C ASP A 108 3.84 -13.33 4.20
N GLN A 109 4.44 -13.03 3.04
CA GLN A 109 4.71 -11.66 2.61
C GLN A 109 3.42 -10.86 2.43
N TRP A 110 2.47 -11.37 1.67
CA TRP A 110 1.22 -10.66 1.39
C TRP A 110 0.32 -10.57 2.62
N SER A 111 0.40 -11.54 3.54
CA SER A 111 -0.28 -11.45 4.84
C SER A 111 0.28 -10.32 5.71
N ARG A 112 1.60 -10.08 5.67
CA ARG A 112 2.21 -8.88 6.29
C ARG A 112 1.71 -7.60 5.65
N ASP A 113 1.66 -7.56 4.31
CA ASP A 113 1.15 -6.41 3.57
C ASP A 113 -0.33 -6.13 3.92
N LEU A 114 -1.12 -7.18 4.07
CA LEU A 114 -2.52 -7.10 4.44
C LEU A 114 -2.72 -6.61 5.89
N LEU A 115 -1.91 -7.09 6.84
CA LEU A 115 -1.93 -6.57 8.21
C LEU A 115 -1.53 -5.08 8.28
N ARG A 116 -0.65 -4.62 7.39
CA ARG A 116 -0.31 -3.18 7.28
C ARG A 116 -1.48 -2.36 6.74
N LEU A 117 -2.21 -2.86 5.74
CA LEU A 117 -3.44 -2.21 5.29
C LEU A 117 -4.50 -2.18 6.39
N ALA A 118 -4.58 -3.24 7.20
CA ALA A 118 -5.49 -3.32 8.33
C ALA A 118 -5.16 -2.26 9.40
N GLU A 119 -3.87 -2.07 9.75
CA GLU A 119 -3.44 -0.98 10.63
C GLU A 119 -3.84 0.39 10.05
N GLY A 120 -3.64 0.61 8.75
CA GLY A 120 -4.08 1.83 8.07
C GLY A 120 -5.60 2.06 8.17
N ALA A 121 -6.40 1.02 7.99
CA ALA A 121 -7.86 1.07 8.15
C ALA A 121 -8.25 1.38 9.61
N PHE A 122 -7.61 0.75 10.59
CA PHE A 122 -7.81 1.03 12.01
C PHE A 122 -7.50 2.50 12.34
N GLN A 123 -6.36 3.02 11.87
CA GLN A 123 -5.97 4.41 12.06
C GLN A 123 -6.96 5.39 11.42
N ALA A 124 -7.59 5.00 10.31
CA ALA A 124 -8.62 5.78 9.62
C ALA A 124 -10.00 5.74 10.31
N GLY A 125 -10.18 4.92 11.36
CA GLY A 125 -11.46 4.74 12.04
C GLY A 125 -12.34 3.62 11.47
N GLU A 126 -11.80 2.81 10.58
CA GLU A 126 -12.49 1.68 9.93
C GLU A 126 -12.13 0.36 10.64
N LEU A 127 -12.45 0.24 11.95
CA LEU A 127 -12.13 -0.97 12.74
C LEU A 127 -12.71 -2.25 12.12
N ASP A 128 -13.96 -2.21 11.66
CA ASP A 128 -14.61 -3.36 11.03
C ASP A 128 -13.85 -3.84 9.78
N ARG A 129 -13.32 -2.89 9.01
CA ARG A 129 -12.52 -3.21 7.82
C ARG A 129 -11.15 -3.75 8.18
N ALA A 130 -10.52 -3.21 9.22
CA ALA A 130 -9.27 -3.75 9.75
C ALA A 130 -9.45 -5.21 10.22
N GLU A 131 -10.57 -5.51 10.88
CA GLU A 131 -10.94 -6.86 11.27
C GLU A 131 -11.13 -7.79 10.06
N GLU A 132 -11.87 -7.36 9.04
CA GLU A 132 -12.05 -8.12 7.79
C GLU A 132 -10.70 -8.46 7.14
N MET A 133 -9.78 -7.51 7.11
CA MET A 133 -8.44 -7.71 6.56
C MET A 133 -7.63 -8.74 7.37
N VAL A 134 -7.71 -8.70 8.70
CA VAL A 134 -7.04 -9.69 9.57
C VAL A 134 -7.65 -11.08 9.38
N GLN A 135 -8.97 -11.19 9.25
CA GLN A 135 -9.66 -12.47 9.04
C GLN A 135 -9.35 -13.10 7.68
N ALA A 136 -8.92 -12.31 6.69
CA ALA A 136 -8.48 -12.82 5.39
C ALA A 136 -7.05 -13.39 5.41
N ILE A 137 -6.29 -13.23 6.50
CA ILE A 137 -4.97 -13.85 6.67
C ILE A 137 -5.14 -15.36 6.93
N PRO A 138 -4.42 -16.24 6.21
CA PRO A 138 -4.58 -17.68 6.41
C PRO A 138 -4.08 -18.16 7.77
N LEU A 139 -4.80 -19.09 8.40
CA LEU A 139 -4.50 -19.62 9.74
C LEU A 139 -3.13 -20.30 9.84
N GLN A 140 -2.65 -20.88 8.74
CA GLN A 140 -1.36 -21.55 8.64
C GLN A 140 -0.18 -20.59 8.38
N SER A 141 -0.44 -19.30 8.16
CA SER A 141 0.63 -18.31 7.96
C SER A 141 1.38 -18.05 9.26
N GLU A 142 2.67 -17.72 9.16
CA GLU A 142 3.50 -17.46 10.34
C GLU A 142 3.07 -16.19 11.09
N ILE A 143 2.46 -15.23 10.40
CA ILE A 143 2.04 -13.96 11.00
C ILE A 143 0.69 -14.03 11.72
N GLN A 144 -0.11 -15.07 11.52
CA GLN A 144 -1.48 -15.09 12.04
C GLN A 144 -1.58 -14.82 13.56
N PRO A 145 -0.76 -15.42 14.44
CA PRO A 145 -0.85 -15.14 15.88
C PRO A 145 -0.55 -13.67 16.23
N GLN A 146 0.32 -13.02 15.46
CA GLN A 146 0.60 -11.59 15.61
C GLN A 146 -0.58 -10.74 15.14
N ALA A 147 -1.21 -11.12 14.02
CA ALA A 147 -2.38 -10.42 13.50
C ALA A 147 -3.58 -10.47 14.46
N GLU A 148 -3.88 -11.64 15.04
CA GLU A 148 -4.94 -11.79 16.05
C GLU A 148 -4.67 -10.97 17.31
N LYS A 149 -3.41 -10.99 17.79
CA LYS A 149 -3.01 -10.16 18.93
C LYS A 149 -3.19 -8.67 18.64
N GLN A 150 -2.83 -8.23 17.43
CA GLN A 150 -2.97 -6.84 17.02
C GLN A 150 -4.44 -6.42 16.96
N LEU A 151 -5.31 -7.26 16.39
CA LEU A 151 -6.75 -7.04 16.36
C LEU A 151 -7.34 -6.92 17.77
N ALA A 152 -6.94 -7.80 18.70
CA ALA A 152 -7.38 -7.72 20.10
C ALA A 152 -6.97 -6.41 20.78
N ASN A 153 -5.75 -5.92 20.50
CA ASN A 153 -5.28 -4.63 20.99
C ASN A 153 -6.12 -3.47 20.42
N TRP A 154 -6.39 -3.48 19.10
CA TRP A 154 -7.21 -2.48 18.44
C TRP A 154 -8.63 -2.43 19.03
N GLN A 155 -9.28 -3.58 19.20
CA GLN A 155 -10.61 -3.68 19.82
C GLN A 155 -10.63 -3.20 21.27
N ALA A 156 -9.55 -3.40 22.03
CA ALA A 156 -9.43 -2.89 23.40
C ALA A 156 -9.27 -1.35 23.42
N LEU A 157 -8.39 -0.81 22.59
CA LEU A 157 -8.18 0.64 22.43
C LEU A 157 -9.47 1.32 21.98
N TRP A 158 -10.17 0.75 21.00
CA TRP A 158 -11.43 1.29 20.50
C TRP A 158 -12.49 1.41 21.58
N ARG A 159 -12.72 0.34 22.36
CA ARG A 159 -13.65 0.36 23.50
C ARG A 159 -13.26 1.40 24.56
N GLN A 160 -11.96 1.54 24.82
CA GLN A 160 -11.47 2.57 25.73
C GLN A 160 -11.77 3.98 25.21
N ALA A 161 -11.54 4.22 23.92
CA ALA A 161 -11.81 5.49 23.27
C ALA A 161 -13.30 5.87 23.32
N GLU A 162 -14.18 4.91 22.99
CA GLU A 162 -15.63 5.07 23.08
C GLU A 162 -16.08 5.42 24.51
N SER A 163 -15.51 4.76 25.52
CA SER A 163 -15.80 5.09 26.92
C SER A 163 -15.38 6.51 27.28
N ILE A 164 -14.16 6.93 26.90
CA ILE A 164 -13.67 8.29 27.17
C ILE A 164 -14.57 9.33 26.48
N TYR A 165 -14.98 9.06 25.25
CA TYR A 165 -15.85 9.93 24.48
C TYR A 165 -17.22 10.07 25.14
N ALA A 166 -17.83 8.96 25.54
CA ALA A 166 -19.11 8.95 26.25
C ALA A 166 -19.05 9.69 27.59
N ASP A 167 -17.97 9.50 28.37
CA ASP A 167 -17.77 10.22 29.64
C ASP A 167 -17.63 11.74 29.42
N ALA A 168 -16.98 12.15 28.34
CA ALA A 168 -16.87 13.56 27.97
C ALA A 168 -18.23 14.13 27.57
N GLN A 169 -19.01 13.43 26.73
CA GLN A 169 -20.36 13.85 26.34
C GLN A 169 -21.29 13.96 27.55
N GLN A 170 -21.24 12.99 28.46
CA GLN A 170 -22.02 13.06 29.70
C GLN A 170 -21.62 14.28 30.54
N SER A 171 -20.31 14.57 30.63
CA SER A 171 -19.82 15.76 31.32
C SER A 171 -20.28 17.07 30.66
N ILE A 172 -20.44 17.10 29.33
CA ILE A 172 -21.02 18.23 28.59
C ILE A 172 -22.49 18.43 28.97
N VAL A 173 -23.29 17.35 28.97
CA VAL A 173 -24.71 17.37 29.36
C VAL A 173 -24.86 17.89 30.80
N ASP A 174 -23.99 17.44 31.70
CA ASP A 174 -23.97 17.83 33.10
C ASP A 174 -23.34 19.22 33.35
N GLN A 175 -22.94 19.94 32.29
CA GLN A 175 -22.25 21.24 32.35
C GLN A 175 -20.94 21.24 33.17
N ARG A 176 -20.31 20.07 33.30
CA ARG A 176 -19.01 19.87 33.96
C ARG A 176 -17.87 20.11 32.95
N TRP A 177 -17.73 21.36 32.50
CA TRP A 177 -16.84 21.75 31.40
C TRP A 177 -15.38 21.32 31.58
N SER A 178 -14.86 21.41 32.81
CA SER A 178 -13.48 21.01 33.11
C SER A 178 -13.27 19.49 32.98
N GLU A 179 -14.24 18.70 33.41
CA GLU A 179 -14.21 17.23 33.29
C GLU A 179 -14.38 16.80 31.84
N ALA A 180 -15.30 17.44 31.11
CA ALA A 180 -15.49 17.22 29.67
C ALA A 180 -14.18 17.48 28.90
N LEU A 181 -13.52 18.61 29.15
CA LEU A 181 -12.25 18.95 28.52
C LEU A 181 -11.14 17.97 28.94
N ALA A 182 -11.07 17.59 30.22
CA ALA A 182 -10.09 16.63 30.71
C ALA A 182 -10.25 15.25 30.04
N ASN A 183 -11.48 14.77 29.84
CA ASN A 183 -11.76 13.54 29.11
C ASN A 183 -11.45 13.69 27.61
N ALA A 184 -11.85 14.80 26.98
CA ALA A 184 -11.54 15.07 25.58
C ALA A 184 -10.02 15.05 25.31
N ARG A 185 -9.22 15.65 26.21
CA ARG A 185 -7.75 15.63 26.11
C ARG A 185 -7.16 14.23 26.11
N LYS A 186 -7.76 13.26 26.81
CA LYS A 186 -7.27 11.87 26.80
C LYS A 186 -7.32 11.26 25.40
N LEU A 187 -8.29 11.66 24.57
CA LEU A 187 -8.41 11.17 23.20
C LEU A 187 -7.19 11.51 22.35
N LEU A 188 -6.50 12.62 22.64
CA LEU A 188 -5.32 13.10 21.89
C LEU A 188 -4.07 12.22 22.08
N TYR A 189 -4.11 11.23 22.98
CA TYR A 189 -2.95 10.41 23.34
C TYR A 189 -3.23 8.90 23.24
N LEU A 190 -4.31 8.51 22.56
CA LEU A 190 -4.71 7.10 22.47
C LEU A 190 -3.88 6.27 21.48
N GLY A 191 -3.17 6.91 20.55
CA GLY A 191 -2.41 6.25 19.49
C GLY A 191 -3.25 5.84 18.28
N ASN A 192 -4.45 6.42 18.12
CA ASN A 192 -5.30 6.22 16.95
C ASN A 192 -5.64 7.56 16.30
N THR A 193 -5.26 7.72 15.03
CA THR A 193 -5.40 8.98 14.29
C THR A 193 -6.86 9.46 14.24
N HIS A 194 -7.83 8.58 13.98
CA HIS A 194 -9.24 8.94 13.92
C HIS A 194 -9.75 9.51 15.26
N TRP A 195 -9.40 8.87 16.38
CA TRP A 195 -9.79 9.35 17.71
C TRP A 195 -9.10 10.65 18.10
N GLU A 196 -7.81 10.77 17.79
CA GLU A 196 -6.99 11.95 18.09
C GLU A 196 -7.36 13.18 17.25
N THR A 197 -7.87 12.98 16.04
CA THR A 197 -8.16 14.06 15.10
C THR A 197 -9.65 14.28 14.94
N THR A 198 -10.35 13.38 14.24
CA THR A 198 -11.77 13.51 13.87
C THR A 198 -12.67 13.51 15.10
N LYS A 199 -12.58 12.49 15.95
CA LYS A 199 -13.48 12.40 17.13
C LYS A 199 -13.20 13.47 18.16
N TYR A 200 -11.92 13.77 18.42
CA TYR A 200 -11.58 14.90 19.26
C TYR A 200 -12.20 16.21 18.74
N GLN A 201 -12.16 16.47 17.43
CA GLN A 201 -12.77 17.65 16.81
C GLN A 201 -14.28 17.71 16.99
N GLU A 202 -14.97 16.62 16.71
CA GLU A 202 -16.41 16.50 16.91
C GLU A 202 -16.77 16.83 18.36
N LEU A 203 -16.07 16.20 19.32
CA LEU A 203 -16.30 16.43 20.75
C LEU A 203 -15.96 17.85 21.21
N ALA A 204 -14.87 18.40 20.69
CA ALA A 204 -14.43 19.76 20.97
C ALA A 204 -15.44 20.80 20.46
N GLU A 205 -16.04 20.54 19.31
CA GLU A 205 -17.09 21.38 18.74
C GLU A 205 -18.39 21.26 19.54
N GLU A 206 -18.80 20.04 19.91
CA GLU A 206 -19.94 19.81 20.81
C GLU A 206 -19.76 20.56 22.14
N LEU A 207 -18.58 20.46 22.76
CA LEU A 207 -18.23 21.16 23.98
C LEU A 207 -18.34 22.67 23.82
N ARG A 208 -17.79 23.22 22.72
CA ARG A 208 -17.81 24.66 22.42
C ARG A 208 -19.25 25.15 22.24
N LEU A 209 -20.04 24.47 21.42
CA LEU A 209 -21.45 24.81 21.17
C LEU A 209 -22.29 24.75 22.45
N ALA A 210 -22.10 23.72 23.27
CA ALA A 210 -22.79 23.59 24.55
C ALA A 210 -22.40 24.71 25.53
N LYS A 211 -21.11 25.05 25.59
CA LYS A 211 -20.62 26.16 26.42
C LYS A 211 -21.19 27.50 25.95
N GLU A 212 -21.19 27.79 24.66
CA GLU A 212 -21.78 29.02 24.10
C GLU A 212 -23.27 29.13 24.40
N ALA A 213 -24.02 28.05 24.22
CA ALA A 213 -25.44 28.01 24.55
C ALA A 213 -25.67 28.31 26.04
N SER A 214 -24.85 27.75 26.93
CA SER A 214 -24.91 28.01 28.36
C SER A 214 -24.62 29.49 28.69
N GLU A 215 -23.63 30.09 28.02
CA GLU A 215 -23.28 31.50 28.22
C GLU A 215 -24.35 32.45 27.70
N GLN A 216 -24.95 32.16 26.54
CA GLN A 216 -26.05 32.93 25.99
C GLN A 216 -27.29 32.87 26.90
N ALA A 217 -27.59 31.69 27.46
CA ALA A 217 -28.69 31.55 28.41
C ALA A 217 -28.45 32.40 29.66
N GLU A 218 -27.22 32.43 30.18
CA GLU A 218 -26.86 33.28 31.32
C GLU A 218 -26.91 34.78 30.98
N LYS A 219 -26.46 35.18 29.78
CA LYS A 219 -26.60 36.55 29.27
C LYS A 219 -28.07 36.97 29.21
N ALA A 220 -28.93 36.15 28.62
CA ALA A 220 -30.36 36.44 28.49
C ALA A 220 -31.08 36.57 29.85
N LYS A 221 -30.73 35.72 30.83
CA LYS A 221 -31.22 35.84 32.22
C LYS A 221 -30.78 37.18 32.82
N LYS A 222 -29.48 37.49 32.74
CA LYS A 222 -28.93 38.73 33.29
C LYS A 222 -29.45 39.99 32.60
N GLU A 223 -29.71 39.98 31.30
CA GLU A 223 -30.32 41.11 30.59
C GLU A 223 -31.78 41.34 31.01
N LYS A 224 -32.52 40.26 31.25
CA LYS A 224 -33.87 40.34 31.82
C LYS A 224 -33.83 40.98 33.21
N ASP A 225 -32.84 40.64 34.02
CA ASP A 225 -32.61 41.22 35.34
C ASP A 225 -32.03 42.66 35.24
N ALA A 226 -31.18 42.93 34.24
CA ALA A 226 -30.48 44.20 34.00
C ALA A 226 -31.32 45.25 33.27
N LYS A 227 -32.54 44.95 32.83
CA LYS A 227 -33.56 46.01 32.60
C LYS A 227 -33.80 46.86 33.87
N GLN A 228 -33.25 46.45 35.02
CA GLN A 228 -33.16 47.22 36.27
C GLN A 228 -31.72 47.74 36.60
N ALA A 229 -30.72 47.58 35.72
CA ALA A 229 -29.29 47.89 35.98
C ALA A 229 -28.62 48.80 34.91
N VAL A 230 -27.50 49.44 35.32
CA VAL A 230 -26.81 50.55 34.62
C VAL A 230 -25.92 50.06 33.44
N PRO A 231 -25.92 50.72 32.26
CA PRO A 231 -25.20 50.30 31.03
C PRO A 231 -23.68 50.03 31.13
N ASP A 232 -22.98 50.58 32.12
CA ASP A 232 -21.53 50.45 32.27
C ASP A 232 -21.09 49.01 32.64
N LEU A 233 -21.94 48.27 33.36
CA LEU A 233 -21.60 46.92 33.86
C LEU A 233 -21.48 45.87 32.74
N ALA A 234 -22.37 45.94 31.73
CA ALA A 234 -22.33 45.04 30.58
C ALA A 234 -21.02 45.18 29.78
N THR A 235 -20.57 46.43 29.59
CA THR A 235 -19.30 46.75 28.92
C THR A 235 -18.09 46.23 29.70
N GLN A 236 -18.13 46.31 31.03
CA GLN A 236 -17.07 45.74 31.88
C GLN A 236 -16.99 44.21 31.78
N TRP A 237 -18.13 43.52 31.72
CA TRP A 237 -18.16 42.05 31.62
C TRP A 237 -17.68 41.54 30.26
N LYS A 238 -18.12 42.16 29.15
CA LYS A 238 -17.65 41.78 27.81
C LYS A 238 -16.12 41.93 27.70
N ARG A 239 -15.55 43.01 28.24
CA ARG A 239 -14.08 43.18 28.32
C ARG A 239 -13.37 42.07 29.09
N LYS A 240 -13.96 41.58 30.20
CA LYS A 240 -13.39 40.45 30.94
C LYS A 240 -13.40 39.16 30.12
N GLN A 241 -14.51 38.87 29.43
CA GLN A 241 -14.61 37.70 28.56
C GLN A 241 -13.61 37.77 27.40
N ASP A 242 -13.53 38.90 26.69
CA ASP A 242 -12.61 39.07 25.58
C ASP A 242 -11.14 38.92 26.02
N MET A 243 -10.83 39.36 27.24
CA MET A 243 -9.51 39.16 27.86
C MET A 243 -9.22 37.69 28.19
N GLU A 244 -10.22 36.94 28.66
CA GLU A 244 -10.10 35.49 28.91
C GLU A 244 -9.82 34.73 27.61
N MET A 245 -10.56 35.04 26.54
CA MET A 245 -10.36 34.43 25.21
C MET A 245 -8.97 34.76 24.65
N ALA A 246 -8.53 36.01 24.77
CA ALA A 246 -7.17 36.42 24.40
C ALA A 246 -6.09 35.67 25.21
N ASN A 247 -6.36 35.38 26.50
CA ASN A 247 -5.44 34.63 27.35
C ASN A 247 -5.32 33.17 26.92
N HIS A 248 -6.43 32.51 26.54
CA HIS A 248 -6.40 31.16 25.98
C HIS A 248 -5.54 31.11 24.73
N LEU A 249 -5.77 32.01 23.77
CA LEU A 249 -4.98 32.04 22.55
C LEU A 249 -3.50 32.33 22.81
N ARG A 250 -3.19 33.28 23.70
CA ARG A 250 -1.80 33.58 24.10
C ARG A 250 -1.12 32.35 24.72
N LYS A 251 -1.83 31.60 25.57
CA LYS A 251 -1.31 30.36 26.17
C LYS A 251 -1.08 29.28 25.11
N ALA A 252 -2.02 29.14 24.18
CA ALA A 252 -1.89 28.21 23.05
C ALA A 252 -0.62 28.48 22.23
N TYR A 253 -0.36 29.74 21.84
CA TYR A 253 0.88 30.09 21.14
C TYR A 253 2.15 29.84 21.94
N ALA A 254 2.12 30.07 23.27
CA ALA A 254 3.26 29.79 24.13
C ALA A 254 3.61 28.30 24.16
N LEU A 255 2.59 27.43 24.18
CA LEU A 255 2.74 25.98 24.09
C LEU A 255 3.26 25.56 22.71
N ALA A 256 2.64 26.06 21.63
CA ALA A 256 3.01 25.72 20.27
C ALA A 256 4.47 26.06 19.92
N LYS A 257 5.02 27.12 20.53
CA LYS A 257 6.42 27.52 20.35
C LYS A 257 7.43 26.43 20.69
N MET A 258 7.06 25.47 21.55
CA MET A 258 7.92 24.35 21.91
C MET A 258 8.11 23.32 20.76
N ASN A 259 7.29 23.40 19.71
CA ASN A 259 7.41 22.65 18.45
C ASN A 259 7.64 21.13 18.61
N ASN A 260 6.90 20.52 19.53
CA ASN A 260 6.84 19.07 19.71
C ASN A 260 5.36 18.64 19.73
N SER A 261 5.10 17.37 19.43
CA SER A 261 3.74 16.83 19.28
C SER A 261 2.87 17.11 20.51
N ASP A 262 3.40 16.88 21.71
CA ASP A 262 2.64 17.04 22.95
C ASP A 262 2.27 18.49 23.23
N SER A 263 3.22 19.41 23.05
CA SER A 263 2.97 20.84 23.28
C SER A 263 2.06 21.44 22.21
N LEU A 264 2.09 20.92 20.98
CA LEU A 264 1.16 21.30 19.91
C LEU A 264 -0.26 20.78 20.18
N ARG A 265 -0.42 19.54 20.65
CA ARG A 265 -1.72 19.01 21.11
C ARG A 265 -2.30 19.88 22.22
N GLU A 266 -1.49 20.24 23.21
CA GLU A 266 -1.88 21.14 24.29
C GLU A 266 -2.23 22.55 23.79
N ALA A 267 -1.50 23.06 22.80
CA ALA A 267 -1.84 24.33 22.16
C ALA A 267 -3.21 24.27 21.46
N ILE A 268 -3.52 23.18 20.76
CA ILE A 268 -4.82 22.95 20.12
C ILE A 268 -5.95 22.96 21.15
N VAL A 269 -5.76 22.27 22.28
CA VAL A 269 -6.72 22.24 23.40
C VAL A 269 -7.00 23.66 23.90
N GLU A 270 -5.97 24.46 24.14
CA GLU A 270 -6.13 25.84 24.62
C GLU A 270 -6.78 26.77 23.59
N ALA A 271 -6.40 26.66 22.32
CA ALA A 271 -6.99 27.49 21.26
C ALA A 271 -8.47 27.15 21.02
N GLN A 272 -8.89 25.90 21.25
CA GLN A 272 -10.29 25.47 21.13
C GLN A 272 -11.21 26.13 22.17
N MET A 273 -10.64 26.66 23.26
CA MET A 273 -11.40 27.39 24.29
C MET A 273 -11.86 28.78 23.84
N VAL A 274 -11.36 29.27 22.71
CA VAL A 274 -11.77 30.56 22.13
C VAL A 274 -13.14 30.41 21.46
N LEU A 275 -14.14 31.12 22.00
CA LEU A 275 -15.52 31.08 21.51
C LEU A 275 -15.71 31.89 20.22
N THR A 276 -16.78 31.59 19.46
CA THR A 276 -17.08 32.24 18.18
C THR A 276 -17.40 33.74 18.27
N ASP A 277 -17.86 34.22 19.42
CA ASP A 277 -18.14 35.64 19.65
C ASP A 277 -16.88 36.46 19.98
N ALA A 278 -15.72 35.80 20.12
CA ALA A 278 -14.45 36.43 20.39
C ALA A 278 -13.80 36.93 19.09
N PRO A 279 -13.21 38.15 19.07
CA PRO A 279 -12.49 38.67 17.91
C PRO A 279 -11.35 37.76 17.42
N GLN A 280 -10.76 36.97 18.33
CA GLN A 280 -9.62 36.10 18.06
C GLN A 280 -10.02 34.72 17.52
N TYR A 281 -11.32 34.42 17.38
CA TYR A 281 -11.78 33.09 16.96
C TYR A 281 -11.18 32.63 15.63
N GLY A 282 -11.19 33.50 14.62
CA GLY A 282 -10.64 33.18 13.30
C GLY A 282 -9.14 32.84 13.34
N GLU A 283 -8.39 33.56 14.18
CA GLU A 283 -6.97 33.31 14.40
C GLU A 283 -6.76 31.97 15.11
N ALA A 284 -7.54 31.67 16.15
CA ALA A 284 -7.47 30.40 16.87
C ALA A 284 -7.73 29.20 15.94
N GLN A 285 -8.74 29.27 15.07
CA GLN A 285 -9.05 28.19 14.13
C GLN A 285 -7.94 27.94 13.10
N GLN A 286 -7.32 29.02 12.58
CA GLN A 286 -6.17 28.89 11.68
C GLN A 286 -4.95 28.27 12.38
N ALA A 287 -4.69 28.69 13.62
CA ALA A 287 -3.61 28.14 14.44
C ALA A 287 -3.82 26.64 14.70
N ILE A 288 -5.04 26.24 15.08
CA ILE A 288 -5.41 24.84 15.28
C ILE A 288 -5.15 23.99 14.03
N ALA A 289 -5.61 24.44 12.86
CA ALA A 289 -5.41 23.70 11.61
C ALA A 289 -3.90 23.53 11.30
N THR A 290 -3.12 24.58 11.52
CA THR A 290 -1.66 24.57 11.30
C THR A 290 -0.97 23.60 12.25
N TRP A 291 -1.26 23.67 13.54
CA TRP A 291 -0.61 22.82 14.55
C TRP A 291 -0.99 21.36 14.39
N ARG A 292 -2.21 21.04 13.94
CA ARG A 292 -2.60 19.66 13.61
C ARG A 292 -1.69 19.08 12.52
N GLN A 293 -1.53 19.78 11.41
CA GLN A 293 -0.65 19.33 10.33
C GLN A 293 0.80 19.16 10.83
N GLN A 294 1.28 20.03 11.72
CA GLN A 294 2.61 19.90 12.31
C GLN A 294 2.74 18.66 13.21
N VAL A 295 1.72 18.35 14.02
CA VAL A 295 1.67 17.11 14.82
C VAL A 295 1.79 15.90 13.91
N GLU A 296 0.99 15.83 12.84
CA GLU A 296 1.04 14.73 11.87
C GLU A 296 2.44 14.57 11.26
N VAL A 297 3.05 15.66 10.81
CA VAL A 297 4.40 15.64 10.23
C VAL A 297 5.44 15.17 11.25
N LEU A 298 5.34 15.61 12.50
CA LEU A 298 6.31 15.22 13.55
C LEU A 298 6.21 13.73 13.89
N GLU A 299 5.00 13.19 13.91
CA GLU A 299 4.74 11.77 14.19
C GLU A 299 5.11 10.86 13.04
N ASP A 300 4.86 11.32 11.81
CA ASP A 300 4.99 10.47 10.62
C ASP A 300 6.42 10.47 10.07
N ARG A 301 7.16 11.56 10.26
CA ARG A 301 8.52 11.74 9.73
C ARG A 301 9.51 10.63 10.15
N PRO A 302 9.49 10.09 11.38
CA PRO A 302 10.34 8.96 11.76
C PRO A 302 10.11 7.71 10.90
N TYR A 303 8.86 7.38 10.53
CA TYR A 303 8.57 6.24 9.64
C TYR A 303 9.20 6.47 8.27
N LEU A 304 8.97 7.64 7.67
CA LEU A 304 9.52 7.96 6.36
C LEU A 304 11.05 7.99 6.36
N THR A 305 11.65 8.51 7.43
CA THR A 305 13.11 8.56 7.60
C THR A 305 13.71 7.15 7.69
N ARG A 306 13.10 6.26 8.48
CA ARG A 306 13.54 4.86 8.59
C ARG A 306 13.35 4.12 7.26
N ALA A 307 12.23 4.35 6.57
CA ALA A 307 11.95 3.78 5.26
C ALA A 307 13.03 4.15 4.24
N MET A 308 13.36 5.44 4.16
CA MET A 308 14.41 5.93 3.27
C MET A 308 15.77 5.30 3.57
N LYS A 309 16.14 5.18 4.85
CA LYS A 309 17.39 4.53 5.27
C LYS A 309 17.44 3.05 4.91
N LEU A 310 16.32 2.33 5.04
CA LEU A 310 16.22 0.94 4.60
C LEU A 310 16.45 0.85 3.09
N ALA A 311 15.83 1.74 2.31
CA ALA A 311 15.97 1.73 0.85
C ALA A 311 17.39 2.03 0.33
N GLU A 312 18.26 2.66 1.13
CA GLU A 312 19.64 3.02 0.72
C GLU A 312 20.46 1.81 0.26
N ARG A 313 20.18 0.62 0.80
CA ARG A 313 20.92 -0.59 0.44
C ARG A 313 20.59 -1.09 -0.98
N GLY A 314 19.40 -0.74 -1.49
CA GLY A 314 18.98 -1.02 -2.86
C GLY A 314 18.77 -2.49 -3.21
N ASP A 315 18.94 -3.43 -2.28
CA ASP A 315 18.56 -4.82 -2.47
C ASP A 315 17.06 -5.03 -2.24
N ARG A 316 16.54 -6.17 -2.73
CA ARG A 316 15.12 -6.49 -2.69
C ARG A 316 14.55 -6.46 -1.27
N ASP A 317 15.24 -7.06 -0.30
CA ASP A 317 14.72 -7.22 1.05
C ASP A 317 14.65 -5.86 1.75
N SER A 318 15.68 -5.04 1.56
CA SER A 318 15.73 -3.68 2.13
C SER A 318 14.71 -2.74 1.50
N LEU A 319 14.47 -2.84 0.18
CA LEU A 319 13.41 -2.08 -0.50
C LEU A 319 12.01 -2.52 -0.05
N GLN A 320 11.79 -3.82 0.13
CA GLN A 320 10.52 -4.33 0.66
C GLN A 320 10.30 -3.85 2.11
N ALA A 321 11.35 -3.82 2.93
CA ALA A 321 11.30 -3.26 4.28
C ALA A 321 11.01 -1.75 4.27
N ALA A 322 11.61 -0.99 3.33
CA ALA A 322 11.34 0.42 3.15
C ALA A 322 9.88 0.70 2.78
N ILE A 323 9.32 -0.07 1.83
CA ILE A 323 7.91 -0.01 1.45
C ILE A 323 7.03 -0.30 2.68
N SER A 324 7.39 -1.32 3.45
CA SER A 324 6.71 -1.67 4.70
C SER A 324 6.66 -0.52 5.68
N GLU A 325 7.81 0.11 5.94
CA GLU A 325 7.92 1.21 6.89
C GLU A 325 7.18 2.47 6.42
N ALA A 326 7.30 2.87 5.14
CA ALA A 326 6.61 4.05 4.62
C ALA A 326 5.09 3.88 4.57
N SER A 327 4.60 2.65 4.39
CA SER A 327 3.16 2.37 4.38
C SER A 327 2.47 2.56 5.73
N LEU A 328 3.25 2.68 6.81
CA LEU A 328 2.72 3.02 8.15
C LEU A 328 2.15 4.44 8.22
N ILE A 329 2.40 5.27 7.20
CA ILE A 329 1.79 6.60 7.06
C ILE A 329 0.46 6.43 6.33
N PRO A 330 -0.69 6.57 7.02
CA PRO A 330 -1.99 6.28 6.43
C PRO A 330 -2.45 7.38 5.45
N PRO A 331 -3.40 7.06 4.55
CA PRO A 331 -4.03 8.05 3.68
C PRO A 331 -4.63 9.23 4.46
N GLY A 332 -4.50 10.44 3.92
CA GLY A 332 -5.05 11.66 4.52
C GLY A 332 -4.10 12.40 5.46
N ARG A 333 -3.00 11.77 5.91
CA ARG A 333 -1.95 12.44 6.69
C ARG A 333 -1.09 13.37 5.85
N ALA A 334 -0.51 14.38 6.49
CA ALA A 334 0.35 15.37 5.85
C ALA A 334 1.50 14.77 5.00
N LEU A 335 2.10 13.64 5.42
CA LEU A 335 3.22 13.01 4.70
C LEU A 335 2.81 11.85 3.77
N TYR A 336 1.52 11.53 3.66
CA TYR A 336 1.05 10.39 2.88
C TYR A 336 1.45 10.49 1.40
N GLY A 337 1.30 11.67 0.79
CA GLY A 337 1.66 11.87 -0.62
C GLY A 337 3.15 11.61 -0.88
N GLU A 338 4.02 12.04 0.04
CA GLU A 338 5.46 11.77 -0.06
C GLU A 338 5.74 10.27 0.13
N ALA A 339 5.15 9.64 1.15
CA ALA A 339 5.31 8.22 1.42
C ALA A 339 4.89 7.35 0.23
N ARG A 340 3.73 7.66 -0.37
CA ARG A 340 3.22 6.96 -1.55
C ARG A 340 4.15 7.06 -2.74
N ASN A 341 4.65 8.26 -3.06
CA ASN A 341 5.58 8.45 -4.17
C ASN A 341 6.87 7.62 -3.97
N ARG A 342 7.38 7.52 -2.73
CA ARG A 342 8.54 6.68 -2.40
C ARG A 342 8.24 5.20 -2.58
N ILE A 343 7.09 4.73 -2.07
CA ILE A 343 6.63 3.35 -2.21
C ILE A 343 6.55 2.96 -3.69
N GLU A 344 5.92 3.80 -4.53
CA GLU A 344 5.80 3.56 -5.96
C GLU A 344 7.18 3.41 -6.64
N GLN A 345 8.15 4.26 -6.29
CA GLN A 345 9.52 4.17 -6.80
C GLN A 345 10.23 2.89 -6.36
N TRP A 346 10.14 2.51 -5.09
CA TRP A 346 10.80 1.30 -4.59
C TRP A 346 10.17 0.02 -5.14
N MET A 347 8.86 0.00 -5.36
CA MET A 347 8.19 -1.13 -6.02
C MET A 347 8.69 -1.35 -7.45
N LEU A 348 8.94 -0.26 -8.19
CA LEU A 348 9.55 -0.36 -9.52
C LEU A 348 10.96 -0.96 -9.46
N GLN A 349 11.77 -0.55 -8.47
CA GLN A 349 13.12 -1.10 -8.28
C GLN A 349 13.08 -2.58 -7.90
N VAL A 350 12.20 -2.99 -6.98
CA VAL A 350 11.99 -4.40 -6.62
C VAL A 350 11.64 -5.24 -7.86
N ASN A 351 10.74 -4.75 -8.71
CA ASN A 351 10.35 -5.44 -9.94
C ASN A 351 11.51 -5.57 -10.94
N GLN A 352 12.34 -4.54 -11.08
CA GLN A 352 13.53 -4.58 -11.94
C GLN A 352 14.56 -5.60 -11.45
N LEU A 353 14.79 -5.65 -10.14
CA LEU A 353 15.70 -6.63 -9.53
C LEU A 353 15.18 -8.06 -9.69
N GLN A 354 13.86 -8.25 -9.63
CA GLN A 354 13.25 -9.56 -9.85
C GLN A 354 13.45 -10.07 -11.29
N ILE A 355 13.19 -9.23 -12.30
CA ILE A 355 13.40 -9.58 -13.71
C ILE A 355 14.87 -9.97 -13.98
N SER A 356 15.81 -9.31 -13.30
CA SER A 356 17.25 -9.56 -13.45
C SER A 356 17.67 -10.92 -12.87
N ILE A 357 16.98 -11.42 -11.85
CA ILE A 357 17.24 -12.73 -11.22
C ILE A 357 16.58 -13.87 -12.01
N GLU A 358 15.41 -13.60 -12.61
CA GLU A 358 14.63 -14.60 -13.36
C GLU A 358 15.09 -14.78 -14.81
N THR A 359 15.95 -13.91 -15.34
CA THR A 359 16.55 -14.11 -16.66
C THR A 359 17.54 -15.27 -16.58
N PRO A 360 17.27 -16.46 -17.16
CA PRO A 360 18.31 -17.48 -17.26
C PRO A 360 19.44 -16.87 -18.08
N ALA A 361 20.67 -16.98 -17.59
CA ALA A 361 21.85 -16.69 -18.40
C ALA A 361 21.61 -17.26 -19.81
N GLN A 362 21.59 -16.37 -20.80
CA GLN A 362 21.31 -16.72 -22.19
C GLN A 362 22.08 -18.00 -22.53
N ILE A 363 21.35 -19.09 -22.82
CA ILE A 363 21.97 -20.25 -23.45
C ILE A 363 22.54 -19.70 -24.77
N PRO A 364 23.86 -19.68 -24.98
CA PRO A 364 24.41 -19.26 -26.26
C PRO A 364 23.79 -20.14 -27.36
N PRO A 365 23.53 -19.61 -28.57
CA PRO A 365 22.90 -20.39 -29.63
C PRO A 365 23.67 -21.70 -29.81
N SER A 366 22.93 -22.79 -29.69
CA SER A 366 23.36 -24.17 -29.80
C SER A 366 24.43 -24.34 -30.87
N ALA A 367 25.62 -24.80 -30.46
CA ALA A 367 26.64 -25.29 -31.37
C ALA A 367 26.02 -26.39 -32.28
N PRO A 368 26.42 -26.46 -33.56
CA PRO A 368 25.90 -27.46 -34.49
C PRO A 368 26.22 -28.88 -33.98
N PRO A 369 25.42 -29.89 -34.36
CA PRO A 369 25.54 -31.24 -33.79
C PRO A 369 26.91 -31.83 -34.11
N VAL A 370 27.65 -32.18 -33.07
CA VAL A 370 28.91 -32.91 -33.17
C VAL A 370 28.58 -34.31 -33.68
N SER A 371 29.11 -34.65 -34.85
CA SER A 371 29.14 -36.01 -35.40
C SER A 371 29.94 -36.94 -34.48
N ASN A 372 29.40 -38.13 -34.23
CA ASN A 372 29.96 -39.17 -33.35
C ASN A 372 31.47 -39.41 -33.56
N PRO A 373 32.27 -39.55 -32.49
CA PRO A 373 33.64 -40.03 -32.61
C PRO A 373 33.66 -41.55 -32.85
N VAL A 374 34.42 -41.96 -33.87
CA VAL A 374 34.85 -43.33 -34.11
C VAL A 374 35.72 -43.80 -32.93
N GLN A 375 35.41 -44.98 -32.40
CA GLN A 375 36.11 -45.60 -31.28
C GLN A 375 37.36 -46.37 -31.78
N PRO A 376 38.58 -46.07 -31.28
CA PRO A 376 39.78 -46.87 -31.57
C PRO A 376 39.88 -48.13 -30.68
N PRO A 377 40.62 -49.17 -31.12
CA PRO A 377 40.52 -50.53 -30.56
C PRO A 377 41.19 -50.67 -29.19
N GLN A 378 40.62 -51.55 -28.36
CA GLN A 378 41.09 -51.86 -27.00
C GLN A 378 42.36 -52.74 -27.01
N PRO A 379 43.32 -52.52 -26.10
CA PRO A 379 44.42 -53.44 -25.85
C PRO A 379 44.02 -54.57 -24.88
N GLU A 380 44.50 -55.77 -25.24
CA GLU A 380 44.32 -57.06 -24.58
C GLU A 380 45.14 -57.15 -23.28
N LEU A 381 44.51 -57.51 -22.14
CA LEU A 381 45.17 -57.69 -20.85
C LEU A 381 45.24 -59.18 -20.47
N LEU A 382 46.47 -59.64 -20.23
CA LEU A 382 46.88 -60.98 -19.77
C LEU A 382 46.50 -61.25 -18.30
N PRO A 383 46.48 -62.52 -17.84
CA PRO A 383 45.69 -62.96 -16.69
C PRO A 383 46.35 -62.81 -15.31
N VAL A 384 45.45 -62.83 -14.33
CA VAL A 384 45.55 -62.69 -12.88
C VAL A 384 46.54 -63.65 -12.21
N ASP A 385 47.31 -63.14 -11.25
CA ASP A 385 47.98 -63.95 -10.21
C ASP A 385 47.43 -63.60 -8.82
N GLN A 386 47.10 -64.64 -8.06
CA GLN A 386 46.57 -64.61 -6.69
C GLN A 386 47.69 -64.95 -5.73
N SER A 387 48.01 -64.09 -4.75
CA SER A 387 48.70 -64.51 -3.52
C SER A 387 48.58 -63.49 -2.37
N ALA A 388 48.11 -64.00 -1.23
CA ALA A 388 48.31 -63.59 0.17
C ALA A 388 47.81 -62.18 0.59
N ASP A 389 46.72 -62.02 1.33
CA ASP A 389 46.48 -62.38 2.75
C ASP A 389 47.51 -61.79 3.73
N GLN A 390 47.12 -60.69 4.39
CA GLN A 390 47.34 -60.43 5.83
C GLN A 390 46.68 -59.12 6.27
N ARG A 391 45.75 -59.22 7.22
CA ARG A 391 45.06 -58.13 7.93
C ARG A 391 45.77 -57.87 9.26
N PRO A 392 45.82 -56.62 9.78
CA PRO A 392 45.66 -56.47 11.22
C PRO A 392 44.70 -55.33 11.69
N ALA A 393 44.01 -55.70 12.77
CA ALA A 393 43.21 -55.07 13.83
C ALA A 393 42.82 -53.55 13.86
N PRO A 394 41.63 -53.22 14.43
CA PRO A 394 41.19 -51.86 14.71
C PRO A 394 41.61 -51.33 16.10
N LEU A 395 41.78 -50.02 16.24
CA LEU A 395 42.13 -49.34 17.50
C LEU A 395 40.88 -48.95 18.33
N PRO A 396 40.99 -48.86 19.68
CA PRO A 396 39.86 -48.72 20.60
C PRO A 396 39.45 -47.26 20.86
N ILE A 397 38.17 -47.10 21.23
CA ILE A 397 37.52 -45.87 21.69
C ILE A 397 37.61 -45.82 23.23
N ASP A 398 37.93 -44.66 23.80
CA ASP A 398 37.78 -44.39 25.24
C ASP A 398 36.88 -43.17 25.52
N PRO A 399 36.22 -43.10 26.70
CA PRO A 399 35.08 -42.21 26.97
C PRO A 399 35.41 -40.96 27.81
N ILE A 400 34.46 -40.02 27.76
CA ILE A 400 34.39 -38.71 28.42
C ILE A 400 34.38 -38.83 29.97
N PRO A 401 34.88 -37.83 30.71
CA PRO A 401 34.38 -37.56 32.06
C PRO A 401 33.87 -36.11 32.27
N ARG A 402 32.61 -36.06 32.75
CA ARG A 402 31.81 -35.09 33.53
C ARG A 402 32.03 -33.58 33.40
#